data_AF-A0A945M848-F1
#
_entry.id   AF-A0A945M848-F1
#
_cell.length_a   1.000
_cell.length_b   1.000
_cell.length_c   1.000
_cell.angle_alpha   90.00
_cell.angle_beta   90.00
_cell.angle_gamma   90.00
#
_symmetry.space_group_name_H-M   'P 1'
#
loop_
_entity.id
_entity.type
_entity.pdbx_description
1 polymer ?
#
loop_
_entity_poly.entity_id
_entity_poly.type
_entity_poly.pdbx_seq_one_letter_code
_entity_poly.pdbx_strand_id
1 'polypeptide(L)'
;MKNRLETAHPYMANSVPAIKEAMLRVIGVAGIEDLFEQIPAEHRLKSPLDLPPALPSENELRRHVLENLRRNETCEENLSFIGGGCWQHHVPAVCDEIAGRAEMMTSVWGTPYSDHGRSQAWFEFA
;
A
#
# COMPACT_ATOMS: atom_id res chain seq x y z
N MET A 1 4.17 13.77 -23.55
CA MET A 1 3.33 13.10 -22.53
C MET A 1 2.12 12.53 -23.23
N LYS A 2 2.12 11.23 -23.57
CA LYS A 2 0.94 10.59 -24.20
C LYS A 2 -0.24 10.64 -23.23
N ASN A 3 -1.44 10.90 -23.74
CA ASN A 3 -2.71 11.01 -23.01
C ASN A 3 -2.89 9.83 -22.04
N ARG A 4 -2.56 10.01 -20.75
CA ARG A 4 -2.74 9.01 -19.68
C ARG A 4 -4.22 8.72 -19.38
N LEU A 5 -5.15 9.43 -20.03
CA LEU A 5 -6.58 9.43 -19.74
C LEU A 5 -7.36 8.27 -20.38
N GLU A 6 -6.75 7.51 -21.30
CA GLU A 6 -7.43 6.36 -21.93
C GLU A 6 -7.18 5.02 -21.23
N THR A 7 -6.18 4.95 -20.35
CA THR A 7 -5.79 3.72 -19.64
C THR A 7 -6.03 3.83 -18.15
N ALA A 8 -6.35 2.71 -17.49
CA ALA A 8 -6.50 2.67 -16.05
C ALA A 8 -5.24 3.15 -15.32
N HIS A 9 -5.42 3.90 -14.25
CA HIS A 9 -4.39 4.17 -13.27
C HIS A 9 -3.92 2.85 -12.62
N PRO A 10 -2.60 2.61 -12.46
CA PRO A 10 -2.06 1.33 -11.97
C PRO A 10 -2.65 0.85 -10.64
N TYR A 11 -3.01 1.79 -9.76
CA TYR A 11 -3.54 1.52 -8.41
C TYR A 11 -5.05 1.76 -8.27
N MET A 12 -5.73 2.15 -9.35
CA MET A 12 -7.18 2.36 -9.33
C MET A 12 -7.78 1.71 -10.57
N ALA A 13 -8.09 0.42 -10.48
CA ALA A 13 -8.57 -0.37 -11.62
C ALA A 13 -9.81 0.28 -12.31
N ASN A 14 -10.70 0.88 -11.53
CA ASN A 14 -11.94 1.50 -12.01
C ASN A 14 -11.78 2.97 -12.47
N SER A 15 -10.55 3.46 -12.64
CA SER A 15 -10.29 4.84 -13.07
C SER A 15 -10.48 5.09 -14.57
N VAL A 16 -10.70 4.04 -15.36
CA VAL A 16 -11.01 4.17 -16.79
C VAL A 16 -12.30 4.99 -16.96
N PRO A 17 -12.31 6.07 -17.76
CA PRO A 17 -13.48 6.94 -17.90
C PRO A 17 -14.76 6.18 -18.24
N ALA A 18 -14.69 5.23 -19.19
CA ALA A 18 -15.86 4.45 -19.59
C ALA A 18 -16.44 3.58 -18.45
N ILE A 19 -15.58 3.02 -17.58
CA ILE A 19 -16.02 2.23 -16.41
C ILE A 19 -16.67 3.16 -15.39
N LYS A 20 -16.03 4.30 -15.11
CA LYS A 20 -16.58 5.32 -14.19
C LYS A 20 -17.97 5.78 -14.62
N GLU A 21 -18.14 6.15 -15.90
CA GLU A 21 -19.45 6.55 -16.44
C GLU A 21 -20.50 5.43 -16.36
N ALA A 22 -20.11 4.18 -16.62
CA ALA A 22 -21.02 3.05 -16.47
C ALA A 22 -21.47 2.88 -15.02
N MET A 23 -20.56 2.99 -14.04
CA MET A 23 -20.89 2.90 -12.62
C MET A 23 -21.83 4.03 -12.18
N LEU A 24 -21.56 5.29 -12.57
CA LEU A 24 -22.41 6.43 -12.23
C LEU A 24 -23.83 6.28 -12.81
N ARG A 25 -23.96 5.80 -14.06
CA ARG A 25 -25.27 5.51 -14.67
C ARG A 25 -26.05 4.44 -13.91
N VAL A 26 -25.39 3.38 -13.44
CA VAL A 26 -26.05 2.27 -12.72
C VAL A 26 -26.65 2.75 -11.39
N ILE A 27 -25.94 3.62 -10.68
CA ILE A 27 -26.41 4.16 -9.39
C ILE A 27 -27.29 5.41 -9.55
N GLY A 28 -27.44 5.93 -10.77
CA GLY A 28 -28.39 7.00 -11.11
C GLY A 28 -27.96 8.42 -10.70
N VAL A 29 -26.67 8.67 -10.55
CA VAL A 29 -26.13 10.01 -10.19
C VAL A 29 -25.57 10.74 -11.41
N ALA A 30 -25.59 12.08 -11.37
CA ALA A 30 -25.12 12.91 -12.47
C ALA A 30 -23.59 13.07 -12.45
N GLY A 31 -22.96 12.95 -11.28
CA GLY A 31 -21.51 13.04 -11.15
C GLY A 31 -20.97 12.51 -9.83
N ILE A 32 -19.64 12.54 -9.70
CA ILE A 32 -18.96 12.07 -8.49
C ILE A 32 -19.29 12.92 -7.26
N GLU A 33 -19.59 14.21 -7.46
CA GLU A 33 -19.92 15.15 -6.37
C GLU A 33 -21.20 14.75 -5.62
N ASP A 34 -22.16 14.13 -6.32
CA ASP A 34 -23.41 13.65 -5.74
C ASP A 34 -23.15 12.55 -4.70
N LEU A 35 -22.05 11.79 -4.85
CA LEU A 35 -21.66 10.72 -3.90
C LEU A 35 -21.19 11.26 -2.55
N PHE A 36 -20.88 12.55 -2.48
CA PHE A 36 -20.37 13.20 -1.27
C PHE A 36 -21.43 14.05 -0.56
N GLU A 37 -22.74 13.90 -0.87
CA GLU A 37 -23.82 14.68 -0.27
C GLU A 37 -23.84 14.63 1.28
N GLN A 38 -23.40 13.51 1.86
CA GLN A 38 -23.33 13.29 3.31
C GLN A 38 -22.21 14.08 3.99
N ILE A 39 -21.29 14.68 3.22
CA ILE A 39 -20.19 15.49 3.72
C ILE A 39 -20.57 16.97 3.55
N PRO A 40 -20.90 17.69 4.63
CA PRO A 40 -21.19 19.12 4.59
C PRO A 40 -20.12 19.90 3.83
N ALA A 41 -20.53 20.84 2.98
CA ALA A 41 -19.62 21.60 2.13
C ALA A 41 -18.55 22.38 2.93
N GLU A 42 -18.86 22.77 4.16
CA GLU A 42 -17.92 23.42 5.08
C GLU A 42 -16.80 22.51 5.60
N HIS A 43 -16.99 21.19 5.57
CA HIS A 43 -15.97 20.20 5.91
C HIS A 43 -15.14 19.76 4.70
N ARG A 44 -15.54 20.14 3.48
CA ARG A 44 -14.78 19.84 2.28
C ARG A 44 -13.58 20.78 2.17
N LEU A 45 -12.46 20.23 1.73
CA LEU A 45 -11.24 21.01 1.52
C LEU A 45 -11.48 22.04 0.40
N LYS A 46 -11.18 23.32 0.68
CA LYS A 46 -11.40 24.44 -0.27
C LYS A 46 -10.19 24.76 -1.14
N SER A 47 -9.04 24.16 -0.82
CA SER A 47 -7.79 24.28 -1.55
C SER A 47 -7.27 22.89 -1.89
N PRO A 48 -6.36 22.76 -2.87
CA PRO A 48 -5.60 21.53 -3.02
C PRO A 48 -4.83 21.20 -1.74
N LEU A 49 -4.50 19.92 -1.55
CA LEU A 49 -3.55 19.50 -0.53
C LEU A 49 -2.17 20.06 -0.88
N ASP A 50 -1.47 20.62 0.13
CA ASP A 50 -0.08 21.06 -0.01
C ASP A 50 0.84 19.85 0.09
N LEU A 51 1.01 19.14 -1.03
CA LEU A 51 1.84 17.95 -1.15
C LEU A 51 3.01 18.22 -2.11
N PRO A 52 4.19 17.62 -1.87
CA PRO A 52 5.26 17.62 -2.85
C PRO A 52 4.79 17.07 -4.21
N PRO A 53 5.44 17.46 -5.32
CA PRO A 53 5.13 16.91 -6.63
C PRO A 53 5.18 15.38 -6.63
N ALA A 54 4.19 14.74 -7.24
CA ALA A 54 4.16 13.30 -7.37
C ALA A 54 5.37 12.79 -8.17
N LEU A 55 6.02 11.74 -7.66
CA LEU A 55 7.07 11.08 -8.41
C LEU A 55 6.46 10.39 -9.65
N PRO A 56 7.02 10.59 -10.84
CA PRO A 56 6.38 10.21 -12.10
C PRO A 56 6.42 8.70 -12.39
N SER A 57 7.28 7.94 -11.68
CA SER A 57 7.47 6.50 -11.86
C SER A 57 7.85 5.78 -10.55
N GLU A 58 7.54 4.48 -10.49
CA GLU A 58 7.93 3.60 -9.37
C GLU A 58 9.45 3.49 -9.20
N ASN A 59 10.20 3.57 -10.30
CA ASN A 59 11.67 3.56 -10.27
C ASN A 59 12.22 4.83 -9.59
N GLU A 60 11.63 6.00 -9.85
CA GLU A 60 12.00 7.24 -9.16
C GLU A 60 11.63 7.21 -7.69
N LEU A 61 10.46 6.68 -7.34
CA LEU A 61 10.08 6.44 -5.95
C LEU A 61 11.09 5.54 -5.24
N ARG A 62 11.45 4.42 -5.84
CA ARG A 62 12.45 3.50 -5.29
C ARG A 62 13.80 4.20 -5.07
N ARG A 63 14.29 4.96 -6.06
CA ARG A 63 15.54 5.70 -5.92
C ARG A 63 15.50 6.71 -4.78
N HIS A 64 14.43 7.50 -4.70
CA HIS A 64 14.25 8.51 -3.66
C HIS A 64 14.26 7.89 -2.26
N VAL A 65 13.54 6.79 -2.05
CA VAL A 65 13.52 6.07 -0.76
C VAL A 65 14.90 5.51 -0.43
N LEU A 66 15.57 4.85 -1.38
CA LEU A 66 16.90 4.28 -1.14
C LEU A 66 17.96 5.34 -0.85
N GLU A 67 17.89 6.50 -1.50
CA GLU A 67 18.80 7.62 -1.22
C GLU A 67 18.64 8.15 0.21
N ASN A 68 17.40 8.27 0.69
CA ASN A 68 17.13 8.65 2.08
C ASN A 68 17.66 7.60 3.07
N LEU A 69 17.44 6.31 2.80
CA LEU A 69 17.87 5.22 3.68
C LEU A 69 19.40 5.13 3.80
N ARG A 70 20.15 5.46 2.74
CA ARG A 70 21.63 5.47 2.74
C ARG A 70 22.26 6.48 3.68
N ARG A 71 21.48 7.39 4.25
CA ARG A 71 21.96 8.36 5.24
C ARG A 71 22.09 7.75 6.64
N ASN A 72 21.58 6.54 6.84
CA ASN A 72 21.66 5.80 8.09
C ASN A 72 22.92 4.92 8.12
N GLU A 73 23.47 4.71 9.31
CA GLU A 73 24.46 3.66 9.56
C GLU A 73 23.73 2.37 9.93
N THR A 74 23.96 1.30 9.15
CA THR A 74 23.23 0.05 9.33
C THR A 74 23.97 -0.90 10.29
N CYS A 75 23.22 -1.83 10.89
CA CYS A 75 23.83 -2.95 11.63
C CYS A 75 24.41 -4.04 10.70
N GLU A 76 24.21 -3.93 9.37
CA GLU A 76 24.91 -4.78 8.41
C GLU A 76 26.37 -4.33 8.22
N GLU A 77 26.59 -3.02 8.22
CA GLU A 77 27.92 -2.41 8.08
C GLU A 77 28.65 -2.28 9.42
N ASN A 78 27.90 -2.16 10.53
CA ASN A 78 28.45 -1.93 11.87
C ASN A 78 27.94 -2.97 12.87
N LEU A 79 28.82 -3.48 13.73
CA LEU A 79 28.41 -4.37 14.82
C LEU A 79 27.72 -3.58 15.94
N SER A 80 26.53 -4.03 16.35
CA SER A 80 25.78 -3.45 17.46
C SER A 80 25.65 -4.42 18.64
N PHE A 81 26.19 -4.02 19.80
CA PHE A 81 26.12 -4.78 21.06
C PHE A 81 25.27 -4.08 22.13
N ILE A 82 24.44 -3.11 21.73
CA ILE A 82 23.63 -2.29 22.66
C ILE A 82 22.60 -3.15 23.43
N GLY A 83 22.09 -4.22 22.82
CA GLY A 83 21.10 -5.11 23.43
C GLY A 83 19.75 -4.42 23.62
N GLY A 84 19.13 -4.57 24.81
CA GLY A 84 17.87 -3.90 25.13
C GLY A 84 16.61 -4.59 24.57
N GLY A 85 16.64 -5.91 24.41
CA GLY A 85 15.54 -6.69 23.82
C GLY A 85 15.65 -6.86 22.30
N CYS A 86 16.66 -6.28 21.66
CA CYS A 86 16.95 -6.44 20.24
C CYS A 86 18.41 -6.85 20.04
N TRP A 87 18.65 -7.84 19.20
CA TRP A 87 19.98 -8.35 18.90
C TRP A 87 20.04 -8.85 17.46
N GLN A 88 21.18 -8.57 16.82
CA GLN A 88 21.46 -9.05 15.48
C GLN A 88 21.53 -10.58 15.50
N HIS A 89 20.76 -11.21 14.61
CA HIS A 89 20.73 -12.65 14.44
C HIS A 89 20.58 -12.98 12.96
N HIS A 90 20.96 -14.20 12.59
CA HIS A 90 20.74 -14.69 11.23
C HIS A 90 19.25 -14.99 11.01
N VAL A 91 18.63 -14.31 10.05
CA VAL A 91 17.30 -14.63 9.55
C VAL A 91 17.48 -15.50 8.29
N PRO A 92 17.02 -16.77 8.31
CA PRO A 92 17.12 -17.63 7.13
C PRO A 92 16.29 -17.07 5.96
N ALA A 93 16.80 -17.22 4.73
CA ALA A 93 16.15 -16.67 3.52
C ALA A 93 14.70 -17.16 3.29
N VAL A 94 14.33 -18.32 3.84
CA VAL A 94 12.95 -18.83 3.77
C VAL A 94 11.97 -17.92 4.51
N CYS A 95 12.40 -17.19 5.53
CA CYS A 95 11.55 -16.25 6.24
C CYS A 95 11.13 -15.08 5.33
N ASP A 96 12.05 -14.53 4.55
CA ASP A 96 11.76 -13.46 3.59
C ASP A 96 10.83 -13.96 2.48
N GLU A 97 11.06 -15.18 1.98
CA GLU A 97 10.19 -15.82 1.00
C GLU A 97 8.76 -15.95 1.52
N ILE A 98 8.57 -16.46 2.74
CA ILE A 98 7.23 -16.59 3.35
C ILE A 98 6.59 -15.22 3.59
N ALA A 99 7.34 -14.26 4.11
CA ALA A 99 6.84 -12.91 4.41
C ALA A 99 6.42 -12.16 3.14
N GLY A 100 7.06 -12.41 2.00
CA GLY A 100 6.73 -11.80 0.71
C GLY A 100 5.49 -12.37 0.01
N ARG A 101 4.95 -13.50 0.48
CA ARG A 101 3.81 -14.16 -0.16
C ARG A 101 2.51 -13.40 0.10
N ALA A 102 1.74 -13.13 -0.95
CA ALA A 102 0.52 -12.33 -0.88
C ALA A 102 -0.51 -12.92 0.10
N GLU A 103 -0.65 -14.23 0.13
CA GLU A 103 -1.52 -15.01 1.01
C GLU A 103 -1.19 -14.85 2.50
N MET A 104 0.08 -14.55 2.84
CA MET A 104 0.49 -14.23 4.21
C MET A 104 0.43 -12.73 4.49
N MET A 105 0.83 -11.89 3.52
CA MET A 105 0.99 -10.45 3.69
C MET A 105 -0.34 -9.66 3.58
N THR A 106 -1.25 -10.08 2.71
CA THR A 106 -2.47 -9.32 2.35
C THR A 106 -3.73 -9.82 3.06
N SER A 107 -3.73 -11.06 3.56
CA SER A 107 -4.87 -11.62 4.29
C SER A 107 -5.02 -10.91 5.63
N VAL A 108 -6.12 -10.16 5.80
CA VAL A 108 -6.37 -9.42 7.05
C VAL A 108 -7.03 -10.31 8.11
N TRP A 109 -7.95 -11.19 7.72
CA TRP A 109 -8.73 -11.98 8.67
C TRP A 109 -9.23 -13.29 8.06
N GLY A 110 -9.28 -14.34 8.88
CA GLY A 110 -9.84 -15.62 8.54
C GLY A 110 -10.05 -16.47 9.79
N THR A 111 -11.01 -17.39 9.71
CA THR A 111 -11.19 -18.44 10.73
C THR A 111 -10.32 -19.64 10.36
N PRO A 112 -10.11 -20.63 11.26
CA PRO A 112 -9.43 -21.87 10.91
C PRO A 112 -10.07 -22.63 9.73
N TYR A 113 -11.33 -22.35 9.39
CA TYR A 113 -12.01 -22.92 8.23
C TYR A 113 -11.67 -22.20 6.92
N SER A 114 -11.62 -20.87 6.95
CA SER A 114 -11.38 -20.05 5.75
C SER A 114 -9.89 -19.73 5.51
N ASP A 115 -9.06 -19.90 6.54
CA ASP A 115 -7.63 -19.57 6.54
C ASP A 115 -6.86 -20.54 7.45
N HIS A 116 -6.96 -21.83 7.12
CA HIS A 116 -6.38 -22.92 7.90
C HIS A 116 -4.86 -22.80 8.03
N GLY A 117 -4.16 -22.49 6.93
CA GLY A 117 -2.69 -22.45 6.90
C GLY A 117 -2.10 -21.39 7.82
N ARG A 118 -2.64 -20.17 7.81
CA ARG A 118 -2.17 -19.11 8.72
C ARG A 118 -2.57 -19.38 10.16
N SER A 119 -3.77 -19.92 10.39
CA SER A 119 -4.21 -20.32 11.73
C SER A 119 -3.33 -21.42 12.32
N GLN A 120 -2.91 -22.40 11.51
CA GLN A 120 -1.96 -23.43 11.93
C GLN A 120 -0.59 -22.81 12.23
N ALA A 121 -0.07 -21.93 11.38
CA ALA A 121 1.20 -21.26 11.60
C ALA A 121 1.22 -20.45 12.91
N TRP A 122 0.11 -19.78 13.25
CA TRP A 122 -0.03 -19.09 14.54
C TRP A 122 -0.13 -20.05 15.72
N PHE A 123 -0.85 -21.18 15.57
CA PHE A 123 -0.91 -22.21 16.62
C PHE A 123 0.46 -22.81 16.91
N GLU A 124 1.27 -23.10 15.90
CA GLU A 124 2.62 -23.66 16.07
C GLU A 124 3.63 -22.65 16.64
N PHE A 125 3.37 -21.34 16.47
CA PHE A 125 4.21 -20.28 17.01
C PHE A 125 3.94 -19.96 18.48
N ALA A 126 2.66 -20.03 18.89
CA ALA A 126 2.18 -19.63 20.21
C ALA A 126 2.52 -20.64 21.31
#